data_AF-A0A662SJ67-F1
#
_entry.id   AF-A0A662SJ67-F1
#
_cell.length_a   1.000
_cell.length_b   1.000
_cell.length_c   1.000
_cell.angle_alpha   90.00
_cell.angle_beta   90.00
_cell.angle_gamma   90.00
#
_symmetry.space_group_name_H-M   'P 1'
#
loop_
_entity.id
_entity.type
_entity.pdbx_description
1 polymer ?
#
loop_
_entity_poly.entity_id
_entity_poly.type
_entity_poly.pdbx_seq_one_letter_code
_entity_poly.pdbx_strand_id
1 'polypeptide(L)' 'MKRIMRRCPSCGRYTLRDVCPSCGAETVSPHPPPFKPSWLRKCGAPGGI' A
#
# COMPACT_ATOMS: atom_id res chain seq x y z
N MET A 1 15.36 -3.73 6.78
CA MET A 1 14.42 -4.02 7.90
C MET A 1 13.08 -3.36 7.59
N LYS A 2 11.99 -4.12 7.40
CA LYS A 2 10.66 -3.58 7.06
C LYS A 2 9.89 -3.27 8.35
N ARG A 3 9.88 -2.01 8.79
CA ARG A 3 9.01 -1.56 9.89
C ARG A 3 7.80 -0.88 9.26
N ILE A 4 6.76 -1.66 8.99
CA ILE A 4 5.55 -1.17 8.31
C ILE A 4 4.54 -0.84 9.41
N MET A 5 4.54 0.41 9.89
CA MET A 5 3.36 0.89 10.60
C MET A 5 2.20 0.83 9.62
N ARG A 6 1.12 0.14 9.97
CA ARG A 6 -0.10 0.10 9.16
C ARG A 6 -1.09 1.13 9.69
N ARG A 7 -1.93 1.66 8.81
CA ARG A 7 -3.00 2.57 9.16
C ARG A 7 -4.34 1.94 8.80
N CYS A 8 -5.26 1.99 9.73
CA CYS A 8 -6.66 1.64 9.52
C CYS A 8 -7.33 2.72 8.63
N PRO A 9 -7.90 2.37 7.46
CA PRO A 9 -8.57 3.34 6.60
C PRO A 9 -9.92 3.80 7.16
N SER A 10 -10.64 2.95 7.90
CA SER A 10 -11.96 3.30 8.47
C SER A 10 -11.87 4.18 9.71
N CYS A 11 -10.83 4.00 10.53
CA CYS A 11 -10.75 4.56 11.88
C CYS A 11 -9.52 5.47 12.10
N GLY A 12 -8.58 5.48 11.15
CA GLY A 12 -7.36 6.29 11.22
C GLY A 12 -6.34 5.85 12.26
N ARG A 13 -6.62 4.79 13.03
CA ARG A 13 -5.72 4.29 14.08
C ARG A 13 -4.51 3.58 13.47
N TYR A 14 -3.33 3.86 14.01
CA TYR A 14 -2.10 3.16 13.64
C TYR A 14 -2.00 1.86 14.41
N THR A 15 -1.59 0.80 13.71
CA THR A 15 -1.46 -0.54 14.27
C THR A 15 -0.35 -1.30 13.56
N LEU A 16 0.20 -2.30 14.26
CA LEU A 16 1.15 -3.26 13.71
C LEU A 16 0.47 -4.57 13.28
N ARG A 17 -0.79 -4.74 13.66
CA ARG A 17 -1.62 -5.90 13.28
C ARG A 17 -2.21 -5.68 11.91
N ASP A 18 -2.40 -6.78 11.19
CA ASP A 18 -3.03 -6.76 9.87
C ASP A 18 -4.51 -6.34 9.95
N VAL A 19 -5.19 -6.70 11.04
CA VAL A 19 -6.59 -6.36 11.31
C VAL A 19 -6.70 -5.34 12.44
N CYS A 20 -7.54 -4.34 12.24
CA CYS A 20 -7.92 -3.33 13.24
C CYS A 20 -8.74 -3.96 14.39
N PRO A 21 -8.29 -3.90 15.66
CA PRO A 21 -9.04 -4.46 16.78
C PRO A 21 -10.32 -3.68 17.15
N SER A 22 -10.45 -2.43 16.67
CA SER A 22 -11.61 -1.58 17.00
C SER A 22 -12.74 -1.68 15.97
N CYS A 23 -12.44 -2.18 14.77
CA CYS A 23 -13.30 -2.02 13.61
C CYS A 23 -13.28 -3.22 12.66
N GLY A 24 -12.37 -4.18 12.84
CA GLY A 24 -12.24 -5.35 11.98
C GLY A 24 -11.71 -5.08 10.57
N ALA A 25 -11.45 -3.82 10.22
CA ALA A 25 -10.94 -3.46 8.90
C ALA A 25 -9.48 -3.87 8.68
N GLU A 26 -9.17 -4.22 7.43
CA GLU A 26 -7.84 -4.55 6.95
C GLU A 26 -6.95 -3.30 6.94
N THR A 27 -5.74 -3.43 7.47
CA THR A 27 -4.86 -2.28 7.68
C THR A 27 -3.90 -2.13 6.51
N VAL A 28 -3.87 -0.91 5.96
CA VAL A 28 -3.10 -0.61 4.76
C VAL A 28 -1.75 0.00 5.11
N SER A 29 -0.76 -0.18 4.23
CA SER A 29 0.50 0.53 4.36
C SER A 29 0.25 2.02 4.08
N PRO A 30 0.61 2.94 5.01
CA PRO A 30 0.48 4.38 4.82
C PRO A 30 1.53 4.91 3.83
N HIS A 31 2.53 4.11 3.47
CA HIS A 31 3.53 4.54 2.51
C HIS A 31 2.89 4.62 1.13
N PRO A 32 2.88 5.80 0.49
CA PRO A 32 2.35 5.94 -0.86
C PRO A 32 3.14 5.04 -1.82
N PRO A 33 2.53 4.66 -2.95
CA PRO A 33 3.26 3.97 -4.00
C PRO A 33 4.45 4.83 -4.44
N PRO A 34 5.59 4.21 -4.80
CA PRO A 34 6.73 4.96 -5.29
C PRO A 34 6.32 5.79 -6.50
N PHE A 35 6.61 7.09 -6.45
CA PHE A 35 6.30 8.01 -7.52
C PHE A 35 6.95 7.53 -8.83
N LYS A 36 6.13 7.28 -9.85
CA LYS A 36 6.57 6.96 -11.21
C LYS A 36 6.43 8.25 -12.03
N PRO A 37 7.53 8.86 -12.50
CA PRO A 37 7.41 9.99 -13.43
C PRO A 37 6.68 9.55 -14.70
N SER A 38 5.86 10.43 -15.28
CA SER A 38 5.05 10.15 -16.48
C SER A 38 5.90 9.68 -17.67
N TRP A 39 7.12 10.20 -17.79
CA TRP A 39 8.12 9.82 -18.80
C TRP A 39 8.63 8.38 -18.66
N LEU A 40 8.49 7.77 -17.47
CA LEU A 40 8.84 6.38 -17.16
C LEU A 40 7.59 5.48 -17.10
N ARG A 41 6.58 5.75 -17.94
CA ARG A 41 5.62 4.71 -18.32
C ARG A 41 6.36 3.78 -19.29
N LYS A 42 6.68 2.57 -18.81
CA LYS A 42 7.27 1.52 -19.65
C LYS A 42 6.46 1.40 -20.93
N CYS A 43 7.10 1.68 -22.06
CA CYS A 43 6.57 1.37 -23.38
C CYS A 43 6.21 -0.12 -23.42
N GLY A 44 5.14 -0.43 -24.16
CA GLY A 44 4.36 -1.65 -24.16
C GLY A 44 5.11 -2.96 -23.91
N ALA A 45 4.48 -3.82 -23.12
CA ALA A 45 4.77 -5.25 -23.14
C ALA A 45 4.53 -5.77 -24.58
N PRO A 46 5.53 -6.30 -25.28
CA PRO A 46 5.23 -7.14 -26.43
C PRO A 46 4.70 -8.47 -25.90
N GLY A 47 3.48 -8.79 -26.30
CA GLY A 47 2.99 -10.16 -26.22
C GLY A 47 3.99 -11.06 -26.94
N GLY A 48 4.54 -12.01 -26.19
CA GLY A 48 5.31 -13.10 -26.75
C GLY A 48 4.38 -13.99 -27.59
N ILE A 49 4.77 -14.19 -28.83
CA ILE A 49 4.36 -15.27 -29.72
C ILE A 49 5.65 -15.85 -30.27
#